data_AF-A0A2X3GUD0-F1
#
_entry.id   AF-A0A2X3GUD0-F1
#
_cell.length_a   1.000
_cell.length_b   1.000
_cell.length_c   1.000
_cell.angle_alpha   90.00
_cell.angle_beta   90.00
_cell.angle_gamma   90.00
#
_symmetry.space_group_name_H-M   'P 1'
#
loop_
_entity.id
_entity.type
_entity.pdbx_description
1 polymer ?
#
loop_
_entity_poly.entity_id
_entity_poly.type
_entity_poly.pdbx_seq_one_letter_code
_entity_poly.pdbx_strand_id
1 'polypeptide(L)'
;MVKQKWQDVYSKNKEKLFIPLIIAVLFLSAYVLLIQVTKPESYQAKLFSVSEKTIRSPQTVVDTKKTAEEKRKASEEIEDVYVFNRETAENQVAFMQSIFDYIDEVRTETASAEKKAKKEADENNAAAPKKITDASKLASFKSKLVGDHAGNITENVSDATFINLLNASQTDLKAIQDQVITEVEETMESRIRETNLNTKKFKRVMILNSHRCHLVIKRQLNRS
;
A
#
# COMPACT_ATOMS: atom_id res chain seq x y z
N MET A 1 66.24 59.53 -45.34
CA MET A 1 66.04 60.72 -44.49
C MET A 1 65.21 60.49 -43.22
N VAL A 2 64.22 59.59 -43.20
CA VAL A 2 63.37 59.37 -42.01
C VAL A 2 64.16 58.82 -40.81
N LYS A 3 65.06 57.85 -41.04
CA LYS A 3 65.78 57.12 -39.98
C LYS A 3 66.65 58.00 -39.07
N GLN A 4 67.29 59.06 -39.60
CA GLN A 4 68.11 59.98 -38.81
C GLN A 4 67.28 60.90 -37.91
N LYS A 5 66.15 61.42 -38.41
CA LYS A 5 65.26 62.29 -37.62
C LYS A 5 64.70 61.59 -36.38
N TRP A 6 64.46 60.27 -36.46
CA TRP A 6 64.00 59.47 -35.32
C TRP A 6 65.08 59.31 -34.23
N GLN A 7 66.36 59.29 -34.62
CA GLN A 7 67.47 59.15 -33.66
C GLN A 7 67.71 60.46 -32.88
N ASP A 8 67.57 61.62 -33.52
CA ASP A 8 67.74 62.92 -32.86
C ASP A 8 66.60 63.25 -31.89
N VAL A 9 65.37 62.82 -32.21
CA VAL A 9 64.20 62.97 -31.32
C VAL A 9 64.32 62.05 -30.09
N TYR A 10 64.87 60.84 -30.28
CA TYR A 10 65.08 59.87 -29.21
C TYR A 10 66.15 60.29 -28.21
N SER A 11 67.28 60.87 -28.68
CA SER A 11 68.38 61.28 -27.80
C SER A 11 68.05 62.52 -26.96
N LYS A 12 67.25 63.45 -27.50
CA LYS A 12 66.92 64.73 -26.86
C LYS A 12 65.82 64.62 -25.80
N ASN A 13 64.86 63.71 -25.98
CA ASN A 13 63.65 63.62 -25.15
C ASN A 13 63.45 62.22 -24.50
N LYS A 14 64.55 61.50 -24.22
CA LYS A 14 64.55 60.12 -23.69
C LYS A 14 63.63 59.89 -22.49
N GLU A 15 63.53 60.85 -21.57
CA GLU A 15 62.71 60.74 -20.35
C GLU A 15 61.21 60.88 -20.64
N LYS A 16 60.82 61.68 -21.65
CA LYS A 16 59.41 61.90 -22.01
C LYS A 16 58.86 60.84 -22.98
N LEU A 17 59.73 60.12 -23.67
CA LEU A 17 59.37 59.05 -24.63
C LEU A 17 59.28 57.66 -23.99
N PHE A 18 59.81 57.48 -22.78
CA PHE A 18 59.77 56.19 -22.08
C PHE A 18 58.35 55.81 -21.62
N ILE A 19 57.60 56.78 -21.10
CA ILE A 19 56.20 56.59 -20.64
C ILE A 19 55.28 56.13 -21.78
N PRO A 20 55.20 56.81 -22.94
CA PRO A 20 54.34 56.34 -24.03
C PRO A 20 54.78 55.00 -24.63
N LEU A 21 56.09 54.67 -24.59
CA LEU A 21 56.58 53.35 -25.02
C LEU A 21 56.04 52.22 -24.13
N ILE A 22 56.08 52.39 -22.80
CA ILE A 22 55.54 51.41 -21.86
C ILE A 22 54.03 51.26 -22.04
N ILE A 23 53.30 52.37 -22.18
CA ILE A 23 51.85 52.35 -22.42
C ILE A 23 51.53 51.62 -23.73
N ALA A 24 52.30 51.84 -24.80
CA ALA A 24 52.11 51.15 -26.06
C ALA A 24 52.32 49.64 -25.92
N VAL A 25 53.35 49.20 -25.19
CA VAL A 25 53.61 47.77 -24.92
C VAL A 25 52.48 47.15 -24.10
N LEU A 26 51.99 47.85 -23.07
CA LEU A 26 50.89 47.39 -22.22
C LEU A 26 49.57 47.33 -22.99
N PHE A 27 49.31 48.30 -23.86
CA PHE A 27 48.16 48.29 -24.75
C PHE A 27 48.21 47.11 -25.72
N LEU A 28 49.40 46.84 -26.30
CA LEU A 28 49.58 45.74 -27.24
C LEU A 28 49.42 44.38 -26.54
N SER A 29 49.92 44.23 -25.32
CA SER A 29 49.73 43.00 -24.53
C SER A 29 48.27 42.78 -24.12
N ALA A 30 47.58 43.83 -23.69
CA ALA A 30 46.15 43.78 -23.37
C ALA A 30 45.29 43.45 -24.61
N TYR A 31 45.63 44.01 -25.77
CA TYR A 31 44.96 43.73 -27.04
C TYR A 31 45.10 42.26 -27.46
N VAL A 32 46.31 41.68 -27.30
CA VAL A 32 46.54 40.25 -27.56
C VAL A 32 45.72 39.37 -26.62
N LEU A 33 45.64 39.71 -25.33
CA LEU A 33 44.80 38.98 -24.38
C LEU A 33 43.31 39.04 -24.75
N LEU A 34 42.82 40.21 -25.14
CA LEU A 34 41.44 40.38 -25.59
C LEU A 34 41.11 39.49 -26.78
N ILE A 35 41.99 39.39 -27.78
CA ILE A 35 41.82 38.49 -28.93
C ILE A 35 41.72 37.02 -28.48
N GLN A 36 42.45 36.61 -27.44
CA GLN A 36 42.39 35.23 -26.94
C GLN A 36 41.09 34.95 -26.18
N VAL A 37 40.60 35.91 -25.38
CA VAL A 37 39.36 35.76 -24.60
C VAL A 37 38.11 35.87 -25.48
N THR A 38 38.14 36.74 -26.48
CA THR A 38 36.97 37.03 -27.34
C THR A 38 36.88 36.15 -28.56
N LYS A 39 37.84 35.25 -28.82
CA LYS A 39 37.65 34.18 -29.81
C LYS A 39 36.60 33.21 -29.27
N PRO A 40 35.35 33.24 -29.76
CA PRO A 40 34.42 32.21 -29.40
C PRO A 40 34.97 30.88 -29.93
N GLU A 41 34.81 29.78 -29.18
CA GLU A 41 35.06 28.45 -29.73
C GLU A 41 34.17 28.28 -30.98
N SER A 42 34.78 28.39 -32.16
CA SER A 42 34.07 28.24 -33.41
C SER A 42 33.80 26.75 -33.61
N TYR A 43 32.62 26.30 -33.20
CA TYR A 43 32.11 25.01 -33.64
C TYR A 43 31.93 25.09 -35.15
N GLN A 44 32.80 24.41 -35.91
CA GLN A 44 32.64 24.25 -37.35
C GLN A 44 31.44 23.35 -37.62
N ALA A 45 30.23 23.91 -37.51
CA ALA A 45 29.01 23.25 -37.95
C ALA A 45 28.97 23.31 -39.48
N LYS A 46 29.70 22.40 -40.13
CA LYS A 46 29.59 22.21 -41.58
C LYS A 46 28.30 21.44 -41.84
N LEU A 47 27.44 21.96 -42.72
CA LEU A 47 26.25 21.24 -43.16
C LEU A 47 26.73 19.88 -43.71
N PHE A 48 26.26 18.77 -43.13
CA PHE A 48 26.66 17.39 -43.44
C PHE A 48 27.94 16.80 -42.78
N SER A 49 28.54 17.43 -41.76
CA SER A 49 29.56 16.75 -40.92
C SER A 49 28.94 16.05 -39.71
N VAL A 50 29.35 14.81 -39.43
CA VAL A 50 28.93 14.07 -38.23
C VAL A 50 29.54 14.76 -36.99
N SER A 51 28.70 15.37 -36.16
CA SER A 51 29.15 15.99 -34.90
C SER A 51 29.60 14.94 -33.90
N GLU A 52 30.80 15.12 -33.35
CA GLU A 52 31.41 14.25 -32.34
C GLU A 52 30.68 14.31 -30.97
N LYS A 53 29.86 15.35 -30.76
CA LYS A 53 29.08 15.56 -29.53
C LYS A 53 27.60 15.82 -29.85
N THR A 54 26.71 15.07 -29.21
CA THR A 54 25.26 15.22 -29.39
C THR A 54 24.75 16.44 -28.64
N ILE A 55 24.18 17.42 -29.34
CA ILE A 55 23.41 18.52 -28.75
C ILE A 55 21.99 18.00 -28.45
N ARG A 56 21.61 17.93 -27.17
CA ARG A 56 20.25 17.59 -26.76
C ARG A 56 19.53 18.86 -26.29
N SER A 57 18.31 19.07 -26.80
CA SER A 57 17.37 20.01 -26.19
C SER A 57 16.94 19.44 -24.83
N PRO A 58 16.90 20.24 -23.74
CA PRO A 58 16.59 19.76 -22.39
C PRO A 58 15.14 19.33 -22.17
N GLN A 59 14.30 19.28 -23.22
CA GLN A 59 12.93 18.81 -23.10
C GLN A 59 12.74 17.43 -23.73
N THR A 60 12.55 16.45 -22.85
CA THR A 60 12.06 15.12 -23.21
C THR A 60 10.53 15.17 -23.22
N VAL A 61 9.92 15.06 -24.39
CA VAL A 61 8.47 14.85 -24.49
C VAL A 61 8.19 13.39 -24.11
N VAL A 62 7.70 13.16 -22.89
CA VAL A 62 7.34 11.82 -22.42
C VAL A 62 5.97 11.45 -23.00
N ASP A 63 5.92 10.31 -23.69
CA ASP A 63 4.64 9.71 -24.10
C ASP A 63 3.96 9.10 -22.86
N THR A 64 2.99 9.83 -22.30
CA THR A 64 2.27 9.44 -21.09
C THR A 64 1.42 8.19 -21.30
N LYS A 65 0.91 7.95 -22.52
CA LYS A 65 0.09 6.78 -22.83
C LYS A 65 0.93 5.52 -22.93
N LYS A 66 2.02 5.57 -23.71
CA LYS A 66 2.93 4.42 -23.85
C LYS A 66 3.61 4.10 -22.53
N THR A 67 4.02 5.11 -21.76
CA THR A 67 4.62 4.90 -20.43
C THR A 67 3.63 4.27 -19.44
N ALA A 68 2.36 4.66 -19.47
CA ALA A 68 1.33 4.05 -18.62
C ALA A 68 1.05 2.59 -19.02
N GLU A 69 1.02 2.31 -20.33
CA GLU A 69 0.82 0.96 -20.85
C GLU A 69 1.97 0.03 -20.49
N GLU A 70 3.23 0.46 -20.68
CA GLU A 70 4.42 -0.32 -20.30
C GLU A 70 4.51 -0.52 -18.78
N LYS A 71 4.14 0.50 -17.98
CA LYS A 71 4.03 0.35 -16.51
C LYS A 71 2.99 -0.69 -16.13
N ARG A 72 1.80 -0.67 -16.76
CA ARG A 72 0.75 -1.67 -16.49
C ARG A 72 1.21 -3.07 -16.87
N LYS A 73 1.85 -3.24 -18.04
CA LYS A 73 2.41 -4.54 -18.47
C LYS A 73 3.46 -5.05 -17.49
N ALA A 74 4.38 -4.18 -17.04
CA ALA A 74 5.37 -4.54 -16.05
C ALA A 74 4.74 -4.89 -14.69
N SER A 75 3.69 -4.19 -14.25
CA SER A 75 2.95 -4.54 -13.04
C SER A 75 2.19 -5.86 -13.15
N GLU A 76 1.71 -6.22 -14.34
CA GLU A 76 1.02 -7.49 -14.60
C GLU A 76 1.98 -8.67 -14.76
N GLU A 77 3.24 -8.41 -15.16
CA GLU A 77 4.29 -9.42 -15.32
C GLU A 77 4.96 -9.79 -13.99
N ILE A 78 4.94 -8.88 -13.00
CA ILE A 78 5.46 -9.17 -11.67
C ILE A 78 4.45 -10.03 -10.91
N GLU A 79 4.89 -11.21 -10.47
CA GLU A 79 4.11 -12.08 -9.60
C GLU A 79 3.80 -11.39 -8.27
N ASP A 80 2.55 -11.49 -7.78
CA ASP A 80 2.17 -10.93 -6.48
C ASP A 80 3.13 -11.38 -5.38
N VAL A 81 3.91 -10.46 -4.82
CA VAL A 81 4.77 -10.75 -3.68
C VAL A 81 3.90 -10.85 -2.43
N TYR A 82 3.78 -12.05 -1.86
CA TYR A 82 3.07 -12.24 -0.60
C TYR A 82 4.00 -12.00 0.58
N VAL A 83 3.84 -10.85 1.22
CA VAL A 83 4.49 -10.61 2.51
C VAL A 83 3.72 -11.40 3.58
N PHE A 84 4.41 -12.29 4.28
CA PHE A 84 3.87 -12.92 5.48
C PHE A 84 3.58 -11.83 6.52
N ASN A 85 2.30 -11.57 6.75
CA ASN A 85 1.85 -10.60 7.73
C ASN A 85 1.33 -11.33 8.98
N ARG A 86 2.16 -11.32 10.03
CA ARG A 86 1.81 -11.88 11.35
C ARG A 86 0.65 -11.14 12.01
N GLU A 87 0.55 -9.83 11.83
CA GLU A 87 -0.55 -9.01 12.38
C GLU A 87 -1.91 -9.46 11.81
N THR A 88 -1.94 -9.95 10.57
CA THR A 88 -3.18 -10.50 10.00
C THR A 88 -3.62 -11.77 10.73
N ALA A 89 -2.70 -12.66 11.07
CA ALA A 89 -3.00 -13.85 11.85
C ALA A 89 -3.50 -13.48 13.26
N GLU A 90 -2.81 -12.55 13.92
CA GLU A 90 -3.17 -12.05 15.26
C GLU A 90 -4.55 -11.38 15.26
N ASN A 91 -4.88 -10.59 14.22
CA ASN A 91 -6.21 -9.98 14.07
C ASN A 91 -7.32 -11.02 13.87
N GLN A 92 -7.06 -12.12 13.15
CA GLN A 92 -8.03 -13.20 12.99
C GLN A 92 -8.27 -13.92 14.31
N VAL A 93 -7.21 -14.17 15.10
CA VAL A 93 -7.34 -14.77 16.44
C VAL A 93 -8.14 -13.86 17.38
N ALA A 94 -7.82 -12.56 17.42
CA ALA A 94 -8.52 -11.58 18.25
C ALA A 94 -10.01 -11.45 17.85
N PHE A 95 -10.31 -11.54 16.55
CA PHE A 95 -11.68 -11.56 16.07
C PHE A 95 -12.44 -12.80 16.56
N MET A 96 -11.85 -13.99 16.48
CA MET A 96 -12.47 -15.23 16.97
C MET A 96 -12.71 -15.17 18.49
N GLN A 97 -11.76 -14.64 19.26
CA GLN A 97 -11.94 -14.41 20.70
C GLN A 97 -13.15 -13.52 20.98
N SER A 98 -13.29 -12.41 20.25
CA SER A 98 -14.41 -11.48 20.40
C SER A 98 -15.77 -12.15 20.19
N ILE A 99 -15.88 -13.09 19.22
CA ILE A 99 -17.12 -13.84 18.97
C ILE A 99 -17.51 -14.67 20.20
N PHE A 100 -16.56 -15.43 20.75
CA PHE A 100 -16.82 -16.25 21.93
C PHE A 100 -17.12 -15.40 23.17
N ASP A 101 -16.50 -14.23 23.30
CA ASP A 101 -16.79 -13.28 24.36
C ASP A 101 -18.23 -12.74 24.25
N TYR A 102 -18.74 -12.45 23.05
CA TYR A 102 -20.15 -12.09 22.86
C TYR A 102 -21.12 -13.22 23.22
N ILE A 103 -20.76 -14.48 22.96
CA ILE A 103 -21.57 -15.64 23.37
C ILE A 103 -21.63 -15.71 24.90
N ASP A 104 -20.49 -15.53 25.57
CA ASP A 104 -20.43 -15.56 27.03
C ASP A 104 -21.18 -14.37 27.65
N GLU A 105 -21.10 -13.19 27.05
CA GLU A 105 -21.83 -12.00 27.47
C GLU A 105 -23.35 -12.24 27.40
N VAL A 106 -23.88 -12.73 26.27
CA VAL A 106 -25.33 -13.02 26.14
C VAL A 106 -25.77 -14.10 27.14
N ARG A 107 -24.92 -15.10 27.40
CA ARG A 107 -25.19 -16.15 28.38
C ARG A 107 -25.23 -15.62 29.81
N THR A 108 -24.30 -14.74 30.18
CA THR A 108 -24.25 -14.15 31.52
C THR A 108 -25.37 -13.14 31.74
N GLU A 109 -25.69 -12.32 30.73
CA GLU A 109 -26.84 -11.41 30.72
C GLU A 109 -28.15 -12.18 30.94
N THR A 110 -28.36 -13.26 30.18
CA THR A 110 -29.57 -14.10 30.28
C THR A 110 -29.65 -14.82 31.62
N ALA A 111 -28.55 -15.40 32.10
CA ALA A 111 -28.51 -16.05 33.42
C ALA A 111 -28.75 -15.06 34.57
N SER A 112 -28.25 -13.82 34.47
CA SER A 112 -28.51 -12.77 35.46
C SER A 112 -29.97 -12.31 35.42
N ALA A 113 -30.56 -12.16 34.24
CA ALA A 113 -31.96 -11.80 34.08
C ALA A 113 -32.90 -12.89 34.64
N GLU A 114 -32.61 -14.15 34.37
CA GLU A 114 -33.36 -15.29 34.93
C GLU A 114 -33.24 -15.38 36.46
N LYS A 115 -32.06 -15.11 37.03
CA LYS A 115 -31.87 -15.06 38.49
C LYS A 115 -32.64 -13.92 39.16
N LYS A 116 -32.68 -12.74 38.53
CA LYS A 116 -33.48 -11.59 39.03
C LYS A 116 -34.97 -11.90 38.97
N ALA A 117 -35.45 -12.39 37.83
CA ALA A 117 -36.85 -12.78 37.66
C ALA A 117 -37.26 -13.89 38.63
N LYS A 118 -36.36 -14.82 38.98
CA LYS A 118 -36.65 -15.89 39.95
C LYS A 118 -36.74 -15.35 41.38
N LYS A 119 -35.86 -14.42 41.78
CA LYS A 119 -35.94 -13.76 43.10
C LYS A 119 -37.23 -12.93 43.25
N GLU A 120 -37.61 -12.20 42.20
CA GLU A 120 -38.84 -11.40 42.19
C GLU A 120 -40.12 -12.27 42.19
N ALA A 121 -40.07 -13.48 41.59
CA ALA A 121 -41.18 -14.43 41.60
C ALA A 121 -41.33 -15.18 42.94
N ASP A 122 -40.21 -15.53 43.60
CA ASP A 122 -40.20 -16.16 44.93
C ASP A 122 -40.73 -15.18 46.00
N GLU A 123 -40.46 -13.88 45.89
CA GLU A 123 -40.99 -12.85 46.80
C GLU A 123 -42.50 -12.61 46.62
N ASN A 124 -43.07 -12.88 45.44
CA ASN A 124 -44.47 -12.58 45.09
C ASN A 124 -45.38 -13.82 44.95
N ASN A 125 -44.92 -15.03 45.28
CA ASN A 125 -45.66 -16.30 45.07
C ASN A 125 -46.22 -16.45 43.63
N ALA A 126 -45.47 -15.97 42.63
CA ALA A 126 -45.83 -16.08 41.22
C ALA A 126 -45.20 -17.31 40.58
N ALA A 127 -45.86 -17.89 39.57
CA ALA A 127 -45.33 -19.04 38.83
C ALA A 127 -43.94 -18.72 38.25
N ALA A 128 -43.02 -19.68 38.37
CA ALA A 128 -41.61 -19.51 37.98
C ALA A 128 -41.46 -18.88 36.57
N PRO A 129 -40.56 -17.90 36.40
CA PRO A 129 -40.39 -17.23 35.12
C PRO A 129 -39.95 -18.24 34.04
N LYS A 130 -40.57 -18.15 32.86
CA LYS A 130 -40.14 -18.90 31.68
C LYS A 130 -38.68 -18.57 31.39
N LYS A 131 -37.85 -19.61 31.22
CA LYS A 131 -36.49 -19.48 30.68
C LYS A 131 -36.53 -18.61 29.43
N ILE A 132 -35.55 -17.73 29.27
CA ILE A 132 -35.46 -16.84 28.11
C ILE A 132 -35.39 -17.73 26.85
N THR A 133 -36.31 -17.50 25.90
CA THR A 133 -36.44 -18.28 24.67
C THR A 133 -35.15 -18.22 23.85
N ASP A 134 -34.74 -19.36 23.27
CA ASP A 134 -33.52 -19.48 22.45
C ASP A 134 -33.47 -18.47 21.29
N ALA A 135 -34.63 -18.15 20.70
CA ALA A 135 -34.76 -17.14 19.65
C ALA A 135 -34.38 -15.72 20.12
N SER A 136 -34.65 -15.38 21.38
CA SER A 136 -34.28 -14.08 21.96
C SER A 136 -32.78 -13.99 22.19
N LYS A 137 -32.16 -15.07 22.69
CA LYS A 137 -30.70 -15.16 22.87
C LYS A 137 -29.96 -15.03 21.54
N LEU A 138 -30.47 -15.70 20.50
CA LEU A 138 -29.90 -15.62 19.15
C LEU A 138 -30.01 -14.21 18.56
N ALA A 139 -31.14 -13.52 18.77
CA ALA A 139 -31.31 -12.14 18.32
C ALA A 139 -30.33 -11.18 19.03
N SER A 140 -30.18 -11.31 20.35
CA SER A 140 -29.21 -10.52 21.12
C SER A 140 -27.78 -10.77 20.65
N PHE A 141 -27.41 -12.04 20.41
CA PHE A 141 -26.11 -12.39 19.85
C PHE A 141 -25.89 -11.77 18.48
N LYS A 142 -26.81 -11.98 17.53
CA LYS A 142 -26.72 -11.41 16.17
C LYS A 142 -26.64 -9.87 16.19
N SER A 143 -27.29 -9.21 17.14
CA SER A 143 -27.22 -7.74 17.28
C SER A 143 -25.86 -7.24 17.77
N LYS A 144 -25.13 -8.05 18.55
CA LYS A 144 -23.78 -7.73 19.05
C LYS A 144 -22.70 -8.01 18.00
N LEU A 145 -22.96 -8.88 17.02
CA LEU A 145 -22.12 -9.01 15.83
C LEU A 145 -22.34 -7.81 14.89
N VAL A 146 -21.65 -6.70 15.17
CA VAL A 146 -21.66 -5.51 14.31
C VAL A 146 -20.41 -5.50 13.42
N GLY A 147 -20.59 -5.41 12.10
CA GLY A 147 -19.50 -5.16 11.13
C GLY A 147 -19.55 -6.00 9.85
N ASP A 148 -18.66 -5.70 8.91
CA ASP A 148 -18.57 -6.35 7.58
C ASP A 148 -18.27 -7.86 7.66
N HIS A 149 -17.64 -8.30 8.76
CA HIS A 149 -17.31 -9.70 9.03
C HIS A 149 -18.45 -10.49 9.70
N ALA A 150 -19.47 -9.80 10.26
CA ALA A 150 -20.64 -10.43 10.88
C ALA A 150 -21.54 -11.12 9.84
N GLY A 151 -21.69 -10.51 8.65
CA GLY A 151 -22.43 -11.10 7.54
C GLY A 151 -21.82 -12.43 7.09
N ASN A 152 -20.49 -12.51 7.02
CA ASN A 152 -19.81 -13.72 6.59
C ASN A 152 -20.01 -14.89 7.58
N ILE A 153 -19.94 -14.64 8.88
CA ILE A 153 -20.11 -15.71 9.89
C ILE A 153 -21.57 -16.17 9.97
N THR A 154 -22.53 -15.24 9.92
CA THR A 154 -23.96 -15.57 10.00
C THR A 154 -24.51 -16.24 8.73
N GLU A 155 -23.85 -16.06 7.58
CA GLU A 155 -24.19 -16.77 6.33
C GLU A 155 -23.55 -18.17 6.23
N ASN A 156 -22.35 -18.37 6.80
CA ASN A 156 -21.60 -19.62 6.69
C ASN A 156 -21.81 -20.59 7.87
N VAL A 157 -22.27 -20.10 9.02
CA VAL A 157 -22.51 -20.92 10.23
C VAL A 157 -24.01 -20.97 10.51
N SER A 158 -24.52 -22.17 10.79
CA SER A 158 -25.95 -22.37 11.02
C SER A 158 -26.43 -21.75 12.35
N ASP A 159 -27.65 -21.24 12.36
CA ASP A 159 -28.32 -20.75 13.56
C ASP A 159 -28.43 -21.82 14.66
N ALA A 160 -28.56 -23.09 14.27
CA ALA A 160 -28.56 -24.22 15.20
C ALA A 160 -27.24 -24.37 15.95
N THR A 161 -26.11 -24.11 15.29
CA THR A 161 -24.78 -24.13 15.93
C THR A 161 -24.68 -23.04 16.99
N PHE A 162 -25.16 -21.82 16.70
CA PHE A 162 -25.15 -20.73 17.66
C PHE A 162 -26.06 -21.01 18.87
N ILE A 163 -27.24 -21.57 18.64
CA ILE A 163 -28.15 -21.98 19.73
C ILE A 163 -27.50 -23.04 20.63
N ASN A 164 -26.79 -24.01 20.04
CA ASN A 164 -26.08 -25.02 20.81
C ASN A 164 -24.95 -24.41 21.64
N LEU A 165 -24.18 -23.47 21.07
CA LEU A 165 -23.13 -22.76 21.81
C LEU A 165 -23.69 -21.87 22.94
N LEU A 166 -24.80 -21.19 22.70
CA LEU A 166 -25.48 -20.35 23.70
C LEU A 166 -26.06 -21.15 24.87
N ASN A 167 -26.35 -22.44 24.65
CA ASN A 167 -26.87 -23.36 25.67
C ASN A 167 -25.81 -24.32 26.23
N ALA A 168 -24.57 -24.28 25.72
CA ALA A 168 -23.46 -25.11 26.20
C ALA A 168 -23.00 -24.70 27.61
N SER A 169 -22.32 -25.63 28.30
CA SER A 169 -21.72 -25.32 29.60
C SER A 169 -20.52 -24.37 29.46
N GLN A 170 -20.14 -23.67 30.54
CA GLN A 170 -18.98 -22.77 30.50
C GLN A 170 -17.69 -23.52 30.14
N THR A 171 -17.55 -24.74 30.66
CA THR A 171 -16.39 -25.60 30.43
C THR A 171 -16.29 -26.02 28.97
N ASP A 172 -17.42 -26.43 28.39
CA ASP A 172 -17.46 -26.85 26.98
C ASP A 172 -17.22 -25.67 26.05
N LEU A 173 -17.78 -24.50 26.37
CA LEU A 173 -17.57 -23.29 25.58
C LEU A 173 -16.10 -22.87 25.56
N LYS A 174 -15.41 -22.93 26.71
CA LYS A 174 -13.98 -22.64 26.79
C LYS A 174 -13.12 -23.67 26.08
N ALA A 175 -13.43 -24.96 26.22
CA ALA A 175 -12.72 -26.01 25.50
C ALA A 175 -12.84 -25.87 23.97
N ILE A 176 -14.04 -25.53 23.48
CA ILE A 176 -14.29 -25.27 22.05
C ILE A 176 -13.58 -23.99 21.61
N GLN A 177 -13.63 -22.92 22.41
CA GLN A 177 -12.93 -21.66 22.13
C GLN A 177 -11.43 -21.90 21.95
N ASP A 178 -10.80 -22.60 22.89
CA ASP A 178 -9.37 -22.88 22.85
C ASP A 178 -9.00 -23.75 21.65
N GLN A 179 -9.76 -24.81 21.39
CA GLN A 179 -9.53 -25.68 20.23
C GLN A 179 -9.64 -24.91 18.91
N VAL A 180 -10.68 -24.09 18.75
CA VAL A 180 -10.87 -23.30 17.52
C VAL A 180 -9.76 -22.25 17.37
N ILE A 181 -9.37 -21.57 18.46
CA ILE A 181 -8.29 -20.58 18.42
C ILE A 181 -6.98 -21.24 18.04
N THR A 182 -6.63 -22.38 18.64
CA THR A 182 -5.41 -23.12 18.32
C THR A 182 -5.38 -23.58 16.86
N GLU A 183 -6.48 -24.12 16.34
CA GLU A 183 -6.57 -24.55 14.94
C GLU A 183 -6.44 -23.37 13.95
N VAL A 184 -7.05 -22.22 14.28
CA VAL A 184 -6.93 -21.00 13.48
C VAL A 184 -5.50 -20.44 13.55
N GLU A 185 -4.91 -20.41 14.74
CA GLU A 185 -3.53 -19.98 14.96
C GLU A 185 -2.56 -20.87 14.17
N GLU A 186 -2.68 -22.20 14.25
CA GLU A 186 -1.86 -23.16 13.51
C GLU A 186 -2.04 -22.99 11.98
N THR A 187 -3.28 -22.83 11.52
CA THR A 187 -3.57 -22.64 10.09
C THR A 187 -2.99 -21.33 9.57
N MET A 188 -3.02 -20.25 10.37
CA MET A 188 -2.50 -18.93 10.01
C MET A 188 -0.98 -18.80 10.21
N GLU A 189 -0.41 -19.50 11.21
CA GLU A 189 1.02 -19.56 11.49
C GLU A 189 1.74 -20.45 10.48
N SER A 190 1.03 -21.40 9.85
CA SER A 190 1.55 -22.19 8.73
C SER A 190 2.02 -21.23 7.63
N ARG A 191 3.32 -20.90 7.65
CA ARG A 191 3.95 -19.98 6.70
C ARG A 191 3.52 -20.42 5.32
N ILE A 192 2.81 -19.53 4.63
CA ILE A 192 2.53 -19.73 3.22
C ILE A 192 3.88 -19.56 2.51
N ARG A 193 4.69 -20.62 2.50
CA ARG A 193 5.90 -20.67 1.70
C ARG A 193 5.46 -20.54 0.25
N GLU A 194 6.13 -19.67 -0.50
CA GLU A 194 5.93 -19.42 -1.94
C GLU A 194 5.65 -20.71 -2.74
N THR A 195 6.28 -21.81 -2.33
CA THR A 195 6.13 -23.16 -2.91
C THR A 195 4.71 -23.73 -2.90
N ASN A 196 3.80 -23.25 -2.02
CA ASN A 196 2.41 -23.69 -1.91
C ASN A 196 1.39 -22.59 -2.27
N LEU A 197 1.84 -21.41 -2.70
CA LEU A 197 0.95 -20.31 -3.11
C LEU A 197 0.15 -20.67 -4.35
N ASN A 198 0.79 -21.28 -5.34
CA ASN A 198 0.12 -21.64 -6.60
C ASN A 198 -0.98 -22.68 -6.41
N THR A 199 -0.82 -23.64 -5.50
CA THR A 199 -1.86 -24.64 -5.20
C THR A 199 -3.03 -24.01 -4.44
N LYS A 200 -2.76 -23.12 -3.46
CA LYS A 200 -3.81 -22.41 -2.70
C LYS A 200 -4.51 -21.33 -3.54
N LYS A 201 -3.80 -20.59 -4.42
CA LYS A 201 -4.36 -19.66 -5.41
C LYS A 201 -5.24 -20.40 -6.40
N PHE A 202 -4.79 -21.52 -6.96
CA PHE A 202 -5.57 -22.33 -7.89
C PHE A 202 -6.89 -22.79 -7.25
N LYS A 203 -6.84 -23.22 -5.98
CA LYS A 203 -8.03 -23.60 -5.22
C LYS A 203 -8.98 -22.42 -5.00
N ARG A 204 -8.47 -21.23 -4.67
CA ARG A 204 -9.28 -20.00 -4.51
C ARG A 204 -9.91 -19.55 -5.82
N VAL A 205 -9.16 -19.54 -6.92
CA VAL A 205 -9.66 -19.18 -8.26
C VAL A 205 -10.76 -20.15 -8.70
N MET A 206 -10.59 -21.45 -8.45
CA MET A 206 -11.60 -22.46 -8.75
C MET A 206 -12.89 -22.24 -7.94
N ILE A 207 -12.78 -21.92 -6.66
CA ILE A 207 -13.94 -21.63 -5.79
C ILE A 207 -14.64 -20.34 -6.24
N LEU A 208 -13.91 -19.26 -6.53
CA LEU A 208 -14.49 -17.99 -7.00
C LEU A 208 -15.19 -18.13 -8.35
N ASN A 209 -14.65 -18.94 -9.26
CA ASN A 209 -15.26 -19.16 -10.58
C ASN A 209 -16.53 -20.02 -10.48
N SER A 210 -16.54 -21.03 -9.59
CA SER A 210 -17.73 -21.82 -9.26
C SER A 210 -18.84 -20.96 -8.62
N HIS A 211 -18.48 -20.10 -7.67
CA HIS A 211 -19.42 -19.20 -6.99
C HIS A 211 -19.98 -18.12 -7.94
N ARG A 212 -19.14 -17.56 -8.84
CA ARG A 212 -19.60 -16.66 -9.91
C ARG A 212 -20.57 -17.36 -10.87
N CYS A 213 -20.32 -18.62 -11.24
CA CYS A 213 -21.27 -19.40 -12.05
C CYS A 213 -22.62 -19.56 -11.34
N HIS A 214 -22.63 -19.91 -10.06
CA HIS A 214 -23.87 -20.10 -9.30
C HIS A 214 -24.67 -18.79 -9.15
N LEU A 215 -24.00 -17.66 -8.94
CA LEU A 215 -24.62 -16.32 -8.91
C LEU A 215 -25.19 -15.90 -10.26
N VAL A 216 -24.50 -16.20 -11.37
CA VAL A 216 -25.00 -15.92 -12.73
C VAL A 216 -26.21 -16.79 -13.06
N ILE A 217 -26.19 -18.08 -12.70
CA ILE A 217 -27.32 -19.00 -12.92
C ILE A 217 -28.56 -18.56 -12.10
N LYS A 218 -28.40 -18.23 -10.82
CA LYS A 218 -29.51 -17.70 -9.98
C LYS A 218 -30.09 -16.40 -10.55
N ARG A 219 -29.27 -15.54 -11.17
CA ARG A 219 -29.73 -14.28 -11.77
C ARG A 219 -30.50 -14.46 -13.07
N GLN A 220 -30.25 -15.55 -13.81
CA GLN A 220 -30.98 -15.91 -15.03
C GLN A 220 -32.33 -16.58 -14.72
N LEU A 221 -32.37 -17.45 -13.70
CA LEU A 221 -33.61 -18.11 -13.25
C LEU A 221 -34.63 -17.15 -12.62
N ASN A 222 -34.18 -16.06 -12.00
CA ASN A 222 -35.07 -15.05 -11.41
C ASN A 222 -35.57 -13.99 -12.43
N ARG A 223 -35.29 -14.19 -13.74
CA ARG A 223 -35.64 -13.27 -14.82
C ARG A 223 -36.56 -13.90 -15.88
N SER A 224 -36.98 -15.16 -15.66
CA SER A 224 -38.02 -15.89 -16.40
C SER A 224 -39.25 -16.10 -15.51
#